data_AF-A0A0B8T246-F1
#
_entry.id   AF-A0A0B8T246-F1
#
_cell.length_a   1.000
_cell.length_b   1.000
_cell.length_c   1.000
_cell.angle_alpha   90.00
_cell.angle_beta   90.00
_cell.angle_gamma   90.00
#
_symmetry.space_group_name_H-M   'P 1'
#
loop_
_entity.id
_entity.type
_entity.pdbx_description
1 polymer ?
#
loop_
_entity_poly.entity_id
_entity_poly.type
_entity_poly.pdbx_seq_one_letter_code
_entity_poly.pdbx_strand_id
1 'polypeptide(L)' 'MKLEGAQEPFDIELGDVVYSVFPEEEDVFVIFKDGREYLKIIRDNDTAWLKLHPETELPMFGMDEEVNYIGDKINERREK' A
#
# COMPACT_ATOMS: atom_id res chain seq x y z
N MET A 1 13.36 13.44 -17.99
CA MET A 1 12.33 12.37 -17.99
C MET A 1 11.55 12.53 -16.71
N LYS A 2 10.37 13.16 -16.76
CA LYS A 2 9.37 12.97 -15.71
C LYS A 2 8.74 11.62 -16.02
N LEU A 3 8.79 10.69 -15.08
CA LEU A 3 8.03 9.45 -15.17
C LEU A 3 6.57 9.84 -14.97
N GLU A 4 5.89 10.25 -16.05
CA GLU A 4 4.46 10.50 -16.03
C GLU A 4 3.75 9.15 -15.95
N GLY A 5 3.44 8.70 -14.74
CA GLY A 5 2.73 7.44 -14.48
C GLY A 5 3.04 6.78 -13.14
N ALA A 6 4.20 7.08 -12.52
CA ALA A 6 4.49 6.60 -11.17
C ALA A 6 3.78 7.50 -10.16
N GLN A 7 2.93 6.93 -9.30
CA GLN A 7 2.43 7.66 -8.13
C GLN A 7 3.62 8.15 -7.30
N GLU A 8 3.53 9.35 -6.75
CA GLU A 8 4.52 9.80 -5.78
C GLU A 8 4.30 9.09 -4.44
N PRO A 9 5.36 8.72 -3.72
CA PRO A 9 5.24 8.17 -2.38
C PRO A 9 4.56 9.18 -1.46
N PHE A 10 3.81 8.68 -0.49
CA PHE A 10 3.02 9.53 0.39
C PHE A 10 2.81 8.91 1.76
N ASP A 11 2.53 9.77 2.73
CA ASP A 11 2.26 9.35 4.10
C ASP A 11 0.76 9.27 4.38
N ILE A 12 0.39 8.28 5.19
CA ILE A 12 -0.93 8.08 5.78
C ILE A 12 -0.77 8.18 7.29
N GLU A 13 -1.51 9.09 7.90
CA GLU A 13 -1.58 9.22 9.35
C GLU A 13 -2.81 8.47 9.87
N LEU A 14 -2.60 7.60 10.87
CA LEU A 14 -3.67 6.90 11.58
C LEU A 14 -3.42 6.98 13.09
N GLY A 15 -4.07 7.95 13.73
CA GLY A 15 -3.81 8.25 15.14
C GLY A 15 -2.36 8.69 15.35
N ASP A 16 -1.62 7.95 16.17
CA ASP A 16 -0.20 8.20 16.46
C ASP A 16 0.77 7.47 15.52
N VAL A 17 0.25 6.70 14.55
CA VAL A 17 1.06 5.91 13.61
C VAL A 17 1.14 6.62 12.25
N VAL A 18 2.36 6.75 11.72
CA VAL A 18 2.60 7.23 10.36
C VAL A 18 3.02 6.06 9.47
N TYR A 19 2.25 5.83 8.41
CA TYR A 19 2.58 4.87 7.36
C TYR A 19 3.11 5.61 6.15
N SER A 20 4.29 5.26 5.67
CA SER A 20 4.79 5.77 4.39
C SER A 20 4.55 4.73 3.30
N VAL A 21 3.78 5.12 2.29
CA VAL A 21 3.37 4.29 1.16
C VAL A 21 4.27 4.59 -0.03
N PHE A 22 4.97 3.57 -0.50
CA PHE A 22 5.84 3.65 -1.67
C PHE A 22 5.25 2.80 -2.79
N PRO A 23 4.78 3.41 -3.89
CA PRO A 23 4.42 2.66 -5.09
C PRO A 23 5.68 2.02 -5.69
N GLU A 24 5.63 0.72 -5.92
CA GLU A 24 6.76 -0.04 -6.49
C GLU A 24 6.46 -0.44 -7.94
N GLU A 25 5.31 -1.09 -8.16
CA GLU A 25 4.82 -1.50 -9.48
C GLU A 25 3.35 -1.06 -9.65
N GLU A 26 2.77 -1.37 -10.81
CA GLU A 26 1.34 -1.16 -11.02
C GLU A 26 0.57 -1.95 -9.97
N ASP A 27 -0.24 -1.23 -9.18
CA ASP A 27 -1.08 -1.80 -8.12
C ASP A 27 -0.34 -2.47 -6.94
N VAL A 28 0.99 -2.34 -6.86
CA VAL A 28 1.84 -2.88 -5.78
C VAL A 28 2.49 -1.76 -4.98
N PHE A 29 2.35 -1.82 -3.65
CA PHE A 29 2.83 -0.78 -2.74
C PHE A 29 3.57 -1.38 -1.56
N VAL A 30 4.71 -0.79 -1.21
CA VAL A 30 5.47 -1.09 0.00
C VAL A 30 5.08 -0.10 1.08
N ILE A 31 4.74 -0.61 2.25
CA ILE A 31 4.32 0.17 3.41
C ILE A 31 5.44 0.15 4.43
N PHE A 32 5.83 1.34 4.88
CA PHE A 32 6.72 1.54 6.00
C PHE A 32 5.90 2.04 7.19
N LYS A 33 6.23 1.59 8.39
CA LYS A 33 5.62 2.01 9.65
C LYS A 33 6.72 2.47 10.59
N ASP A 34 6.62 3.71 11.08
CA ASP A 34 7.66 4.32 11.93
C ASP A 34 9.08 4.26 11.32
N GLY A 35 9.17 4.43 9.99
CA GLY A 35 10.44 4.39 9.25
C GLY A 35 11.04 3.00 9.07
N ARG A 36 10.32 1.92 9.38
CA ARG A 36 10.72 0.54 9.11
C ARG A 36 9.80 -0.09 8.08
N GLU A 37 10.36 -0.88 7.17
CA GLU A 37 9.56 -1.65 6.23
C GLU A 37 8.62 -2.57 7.02
N TYR A 38 7.32 -2.44 6.75
CA TYR A 38 6.28 -3.13 7.50
C TYR A 38 5.72 -4.30 6.72
N LEU A 39 5.20 -4.02 5.51
CA LEU A 39 4.62 -5.02 4.63
C LEU A 39 4.52 -4.49 3.20
N LYS A 40 4.26 -5.40 2.26
CA LYS A 40 3.94 -5.09 0.87
C LYS A 40 2.47 -5.48 0.62
N ILE A 41 1.74 -4.68 -0.13
CA ILE A 41 0.35 -4.93 -0.51
C ILE A 41 0.18 -4.87 -2.02
N ILE A 42 -0.79 -5.64 -2.51
CA ILE A 42 -1.24 -5.62 -3.89
C ILE A 42 -2.74 -5.38 -3.93
N ARG A 43 -3.21 -4.60 -4.89
CA ARG A 43 -4.63 -4.49 -5.20
C ARG A 43 -5.06 -5.73 -5.98
N ASP A 44 -5.89 -6.56 -5.39
CA ASP A 44 -6.43 -7.76 -6.04
C ASP A 44 -7.57 -7.42 -7.00
N ASN A 45 -8.42 -6.48 -6.59
CA ASN A 45 -9.55 -5.98 -7.36
C ASN A 45 -9.90 -4.55 -6.93
N ASP A 46 -10.96 -3.96 -7.49
CA ASP A 46 -11.23 -2.55 -7.25
C ASP A 46 -11.42 -2.18 -5.77
N THR A 47 -11.85 -3.13 -4.94
CA THR A 47 -12.23 -2.92 -3.54
C THR A 47 -11.39 -3.69 -2.53
N ALA A 48 -10.51 -4.60 -2.97
CA ALA A 48 -9.76 -5.47 -2.08
C ALA A 48 -8.25 -5.31 -2.23
N TRP A 49 -7.59 -5.26 -1.07
CA TRP A 49 -6.15 -5.19 -0.92
C TRP A 49 -5.66 -6.43 -0.19
N LEU A 50 -4.62 -7.05 -0.73
CA LEU A 50 -4.02 -8.26 -0.17
C LEU A 50 -2.58 -7.97 0.25
N LYS A 51 -2.19 -8.52 1.39
CA LYS A 51 -0.80 -8.51 1.83
C LYS A 51 0.01 -9.49 0.98
N LEU A 52 1.21 -9.12 0.58
CA LEU A 52 2.15 -10.03 -0.06
C LEU A 52 3.07 -10.66 1.00
N HIS A 53 3.35 -11.95 0.84
CA HIS A 53 4.30 -12.66 1.70
C HIS A 53 5.72 -12.12 1.48
N PRO A 54 6.48 -11.79 2.52
CA PRO A 54 7.77 -11.10 2.38
C PRO A 54 8.83 -11.93 1.64
N GLU A 55 8.78 -13.26 1.73
CA GLU A 55 9.77 -14.14 1.08
C GLU A 55 9.33 -14.70 -0.27
N THR A 56 8.02 -14.81 -0.51
CA THR A 56 7.48 -15.51 -1.69
C THR A 56 6.70 -14.58 -2.61
N GLU A 57 6.42 -13.36 -2.17
CA GLU A 57 5.62 -12.35 -2.88
C GLU A 57 4.23 -12.86 -3.30
N LEU A 58 3.75 -13.92 -2.65
CA LEU A 58 2.42 -14.46 -2.91
C LEU A 58 1.36 -13.70 -2.10
N PRO A 59 0.18 -13.42 -2.70
CA PRO A 59 -0.94 -12.85 -1.97
C PRO A 59 -1.37 -13.73 -0.80
N MET A 60 -1.39 -13.12 0.37
CA MET A 60 -1.88 -13.71 1.61
C MET A 60 -3.34 -13.32 1.78
N PHE A 61 -4.21 -14.32 1.70
CA PHE A 61 -5.65 -14.14 1.90
C PHE A 61 -5.97 -14.08 3.38
N GLY A 62 -6.69 -13.03 3.78
CA GLY A 62 -7.14 -12.82 5.15
C GLY A 62 -7.73 -11.42 5.29
N MET A 63 -8.65 -11.23 6.25
CA MET A 63 -9.08 -9.89 6.62
C MET A 63 -7.98 -9.25 7.47
N ASP A 64 -7.40 -8.18 6.95
CA ASP A 64 -6.45 -7.34 7.66
C ASP A 64 -7.00 -5.91 7.61
N GLU A 65 -7.57 -5.46 8.73
CA GLU A 65 -8.22 -4.15 8.82
C GLU A 65 -7.24 -3.00 8.55
N GLU A 66 -5.96 -3.19 8.90
CA GLU A 66 -4.90 -2.20 8.66
C GLU A 66 -4.58 -2.13 7.16
N VAL A 67 -4.44 -3.27 6.48
CA VAL A 67 -4.23 -3.33 5.03
C VAL A 67 -5.40 -2.74 4.26
N ASN A 68 -6.63 -3.07 4.64
CA ASN A 68 -7.83 -2.51 4.02
C ASN A 68 -7.89 -0.98 4.18
N TYR A 69 -7.60 -0.47 5.39
CA TYR A 69 -7.57 0.97 5.64
C TYR A 69 -6.51 1.69 4.78
N ILE A 70 -5.29 1.14 4.71
CA ILE A 70 -4.22 1.69 3.89
C ILE A 70 -4.63 1.66 2.41
N GLY A 71 -5.20 0.56 1.96
CA GLY A 71 -5.72 0.37 0.61
C GLY A 71 -6.79 1.39 0.22
N ASP A 72 -7.74 1.66 1.11
CA ASP A 72 -8.76 2.69 0.89
C ASP A 72 -8.13 4.07 0.73
N LYS A 73 -7.10 4.40 1.51
CA LYS A 73 -6.36 5.66 1.36
C LYS A 73 -5.58 5.76 0.06
N ILE A 74 -5.06 4.65 -0.45
CA ILE A 74 -4.46 4.62 -1.79
C ILE A 74 -5.53 4.89 -2.86
N ASN A 75 -6.70 4.24 -2.76
CA ASN A 75 -7.80 4.46 -3.69
C ASN A 75 -8.27 5.93 -3.69
N GLU A 76 -8.52 6.51 -2.51
CA GLU A 76 -8.90 7.92 -2.35
C GLU A 76 -7.90 8.88 -3.02
N ARG A 77 -6.62 8.52 -3.05
CA ARG A 77 -5.56 9.35 -3.64
C ARG A 77 -5.48 9.18 -5.17
N ARG A 78 -5.83 8.01 -5.69
CA ARG A 78 -5.84 7.72 -7.13
C ARG A 78 -7.04 8.32 -7.86
N GLU A 79 -8.17 8.46 -7.16
CA GLU A 79 -9.39 9.06 -7.70
C GLU A 79 -9.37 10.60 -7.69
N LYS A 80 -8.34 11.23 -7.10
CA LYS A 80 -8.13 12.68 -7.07
C LYS A 80 -7.25 13.17 -8.21
#